data_AF-A0A8T2H8F5-F1
#
_entry.id   AF-A0A8T2H8F5-F1
#
_cell.length_a   1.000
_cell.length_b   1.000
_cell.length_c   1.000
_cell.angle_alpha   90.00
_cell.angle_beta   90.00
_cell.angle_gamma   90.00
#
_symmetry.space_group_name_H-M   'P 1'
#
loop_
_entity.id
_entity.type
_entity.pdbx_description
1 polymer ?
#
loop_
_entity_poly.entity_id
_entity_poly.type
_entity_poly.pdbx_seq_one_letter_code
_entity_poly.pdbx_strand_id
1 'polypeptide(L)'
;MVMMVKVKGLIGRFWFGVGGGIVLAIVVVITGLRGTQKAMSSTILFSGVVPLRVRSVLTPANPATDRASMASSSGAKWAQKTITLPPLRRGCHLITPKILKEIREDLSDFNCGLAHVFLQHTSASLTINENYDPDVQADTETFLNRIVPEGNSAPWRHTMEGPDDMPAHIKSSMFGCQLTIPITKGKLSMGTWQGIWLCEHRDAPTARRVVVTLNGI
;
A
#
# COMPACT_ATOMS: atom_id res chain seq x y z
N MET A 1 -16.93 -17.02 4.24
CA MET A 1 -16.59 -17.52 2.88
C MET A 1 -17.85 -17.42 2.04
N VAL A 2 -17.95 -16.44 1.13
CA VAL A 2 -19.14 -16.22 0.30
C VAL A 2 -19.02 -17.11 -0.94
N MET A 3 -19.93 -18.08 -1.07
CA MET A 3 -19.95 -18.97 -2.22
C MET A 3 -20.81 -18.33 -3.30
N MET A 4 -20.19 -17.86 -4.39
CA MET A 4 -20.93 -17.30 -5.53
C MET A 4 -21.31 -18.42 -6.49
N VAL A 5 -22.61 -18.68 -6.63
CA VAL A 5 -23.13 -19.68 -7.56
C VAL A 5 -23.62 -18.98 -8.82
N LYS A 6 -23.11 -19.41 -9.98
CA LYS A 6 -23.47 -18.87 -11.29
C LYS A 6 -24.53 -19.76 -11.93
N VAL A 7 -25.73 -19.22 -12.13
CA VAL A 7 -26.81 -19.93 -12.85
C VAL A 7 -27.09 -19.21 -14.17
N LYS A 8 -27.09 -19.95 -15.28
CA LYS A 8 -27.50 -19.45 -16.61
C LYS A 8 -28.98 -19.80 -16.79
N GLY A 9 -29.85 -18.79 -16.78
CA GLY A 9 -31.25 -18.91 -17.20
C GLY A 9 -31.50 -18.20 -18.53
N LEU A 10 -32.59 -18.55 -19.22
CA LEU A 10 -32.90 -18.11 -20.60
C LEU A 10 -33.08 -16.59 -20.79
N ILE A 11 -33.07 -15.76 -19.74
CA ILE A 11 -33.36 -14.31 -19.82
C ILE A 11 -32.28 -13.45 -19.12
N GLY A 12 -31.15 -14.03 -18.68
CA GLY A 12 -30.05 -13.22 -18.13
C GLY A 12 -29.15 -13.92 -17.10
N ARG A 13 -28.11 -13.20 -16.66
CA ARG A 13 -27.15 -13.64 -15.63
C ARG A 13 -27.60 -13.14 -14.25
N PHE A 14 -27.70 -14.05 -13.29
CA PHE A 14 -28.02 -13.74 -11.90
C PHE A 14 -26.87 -14.15 -10.98
N TRP A 15 -26.63 -13.36 -9.94
CA TRP A 15 -25.68 -13.67 -8.87
C TRP A 15 -26.47 -13.86 -7.57
N PHE A 16 -26.25 -14.98 -6.90
CA PHE A 16 -26.86 -15.27 -5.60
C PHE A 16 -25.78 -15.29 -4.53
N GLY A 17 -26.03 -14.63 -3.40
CA GLY A 17 -25.27 -14.80 -2.17
C GLY A 17 -26.10 -15.57 -1.17
N VAL A 18 -25.59 -16.72 -0.69
CA VAL A 18 -26.26 -17.51 0.35
C VAL A 18 -25.54 -17.26 1.68
N GLY A 19 -26.14 -16.43 2.53
CA GLY A 19 -25.76 -16.26 3.94
C GLY A 19 -26.80 -16.96 4.82
N GLY A 20 -26.33 -17.63 5.88
CA GLY A 20 -27.18 -18.46 6.74
C GLY A 20 -28.42 -17.74 7.25
N GLY A 21 -29.58 -18.33 6.96
CA GLY A 21 -30.86 -18.07 7.60
C GLY A 21 -31.30 -16.60 7.64
N ILE A 22 -31.85 -16.08 6.54
CA ILE A 22 -32.96 -15.12 6.45
C ILE A 22 -33.19 -14.84 4.96
N VAL A 23 -34.46 -14.86 4.54
CA VAL A 23 -34.93 -14.63 3.17
C VAL A 23 -34.46 -13.25 2.68
N LEU A 24 -33.71 -13.19 1.58
CA LEU A 24 -33.32 -11.92 0.96
C LEU A 24 -34.29 -11.57 -0.18
N ALA A 25 -34.92 -10.41 -0.06
CA ALA A 25 -35.83 -9.85 -1.05
C ALA A 25 -35.15 -9.68 -2.41
N ILE A 26 -35.85 -10.03 -3.48
CA ILE A 26 -35.42 -9.82 -4.86
C ILE A 26 -35.73 -8.37 -5.23
N VAL A 27 -34.72 -7.55 -5.50
CA VAL A 27 -34.90 -6.27 -6.21
C VAL A 27 -34.58 -6.50 -7.67
N VAL A 28 -35.61 -6.53 -8.53
CA VAL A 28 -35.44 -6.54 -9.98
C VAL A 28 -35.43 -5.09 -10.46
N VAL A 29 -34.29 -4.58 -10.93
CA VAL A 29 -34.21 -3.31 -11.65
C VAL A 29 -34.21 -3.63 -13.14
N ILE A 30 -35.35 -3.43 -13.81
CA ILE A 30 -35.44 -3.49 -15.27
C ILE A 30 -35.12 -2.09 -15.82
N THR A 31 -33.98 -1.93 -16.48
CA THR A 31 -33.64 -0.71 -17.23
C THR A 31 -34.17 -0.84 -18.65
N GLY A 32 -35.28 -0.14 -18.94
CA GLY A 32 -35.88 -0.03 -20.27
C GLY A 32 -36.13 1.43 -20.64
N LEU A 33 -35.80 1.78 -21.88
CA LEU A 33 -35.82 3.12 -22.47
C LEU A 33 -37.20 3.81 -22.41
N ARG A 34 -37.17 5.12 -22.10
CA ARG A 34 -38.21 6.16 -22.25
C ARG A 34 -39.62 5.86 -21.70
N GLY A 35 -39.97 6.57 -20.61
CA GLY A 35 -41.35 6.94 -20.29
C GLY A 35 -41.96 6.23 -19.08
N THR A 36 -42.22 7.02 -18.03
CA THR A 36 -43.14 6.78 -16.90
C THR A 36 -42.88 5.57 -15.98
N GLN A 37 -42.49 5.87 -14.75
CA GLN A 37 -42.37 4.90 -13.64
C GLN A 37 -43.75 4.47 -13.13
N LYS A 38 -43.99 3.16 -13.06
CA LYS A 38 -44.91 2.54 -12.11
C LYS A 38 -44.24 1.28 -11.54
N ALA A 39 -43.92 1.29 -10.25
CA ALA A 39 -43.47 0.12 -9.53
C ALA A 39 -44.69 -0.79 -9.25
N MET A 40 -44.66 -2.02 -9.74
CA MET A 40 -45.66 -3.05 -9.44
C MET A 40 -44.96 -4.12 -8.61
N SER A 41 -45.31 -4.21 -7.32
CA SER A 41 -44.82 -5.27 -6.44
C SER A 41 -45.69 -6.50 -6.62
N SER A 42 -45.09 -7.66 -6.89
CA SER A 42 -45.80 -8.95 -6.95
C SER A 42 -44.97 -9.98 -6.19
N THR A 43 -45.53 -10.50 -5.10
CA THR A 43 -44.92 -11.55 -4.29
C THR A 43 -45.46 -12.90 -4.75
N ILE A 44 -44.60 -13.74 -5.33
CA ILE A 44 -44.94 -15.14 -5.64
C ILE A 44 -44.31 -16.02 -4.57
N LEU A 45 -45.13 -16.69 -3.77
CA LEU A 45 -44.70 -17.70 -2.81
C LEU A 45 -44.68 -19.07 -3.48
N PHE A 46 -43.49 -19.65 -3.63
CA PHE A 46 -43.34 -21.07 -3.99
C PHE A 46 -43.14 -21.89 -2.72
N SER A 47 -44.14 -22.71 -2.36
CA SER A 47 -43.99 -23.77 -1.36
C SER A 47 -43.65 -25.08 -2.07
N GLY A 48 -42.38 -25.49 -2.01
CA GLY A 48 -41.97 -26.81 -2.50
C GLY A 48 -40.48 -27.04 -2.32
N VAL A 49 -40.12 -28.06 -1.51
CA VAL A 49 -38.74 -28.55 -1.41
C VAL A 49 -38.50 -29.46 -2.61
N VAL A 50 -37.71 -29.00 -3.60
CA VAL A 50 -37.27 -29.82 -4.72
C VAL A 50 -35.89 -30.40 -4.39
N PRO A 51 -35.69 -31.74 -4.40
CA PRO A 51 -34.37 -32.31 -4.17
C PRO A 51 -33.44 -31.99 -5.35
N LEU A 52 -32.48 -31.09 -5.12
CA LEU A 52 -31.44 -30.74 -6.08
C LEU A 52 -30.38 -31.85 -6.11
N ARG A 53 -30.37 -32.66 -7.18
CA ARG A 53 -29.30 -33.64 -7.42
C ARG A 53 -28.10 -32.93 -8.04
N VAL A 54 -27.11 -32.56 -7.22
CA VAL A 54 -25.83 -32.01 -7.70
C VAL A 54 -25.02 -33.13 -8.35
N ARG A 55 -24.87 -33.11 -9.68
CA ARG A 55 -23.85 -33.92 -10.37
C ARG A 55 -22.52 -33.17 -10.31
N SER A 56 -21.56 -33.73 -9.57
CA SER A 56 -20.16 -33.33 -9.67
C SER A 56 -19.66 -33.64 -11.08
N VAL A 57 -19.33 -32.62 -11.87
CA VAL A 57 -18.57 -32.79 -13.11
C VAL A 57 -17.10 -32.67 -12.72
N LEU A 58 -16.55 -33.73 -12.13
CA LEU A 58 -15.10 -33.90 -12.07
C LEU A 58 -14.68 -34.61 -13.36
N THR A 59 -14.25 -33.84 -14.35
CA THR A 59 -13.36 -34.35 -15.40
C THR A 59 -12.05 -34.76 -14.73
N PRO A 60 -11.58 -36.01 -14.85
CA PRO A 60 -10.26 -36.38 -14.37
C PRO A 60 -9.22 -35.58 -15.16
N ALA A 61 -8.39 -34.80 -14.47
CA ALA A 61 -7.22 -34.20 -15.08
C ALA A 61 -6.30 -35.31 -15.59
N ASN A 62 -5.91 -35.24 -16.86
CA ASN A 62 -4.97 -36.19 -17.46
C ASN A 62 -3.55 -35.81 -17.01
N PRO A 63 -2.87 -36.59 -16.15
CA PRO A 63 -1.63 -36.15 -15.48
C PRO A 63 -0.42 -36.00 -16.42
N ALA A 64 -0.56 -36.37 -17.68
CA ALA A 64 0.50 -36.31 -18.69
C ALA A 64 0.55 -34.98 -19.46
N THR A 65 -0.51 -34.16 -19.47
CA THR A 65 -0.60 -32.96 -20.34
C THR A 65 -0.48 -31.62 -19.59
N ASP A 66 -0.63 -31.59 -18.26
CA ASP A 66 -0.52 -30.35 -17.47
C ASP A 66 0.87 -30.09 -16.86
N ARG A 67 1.85 -30.98 -17.07
CA ARG A 67 3.22 -30.80 -16.53
C ARG A 67 4.08 -29.79 -17.30
N ALA A 68 3.66 -29.38 -18.50
CA ALA A 68 4.42 -28.47 -19.35
C ALA A 68 4.06 -26.98 -19.19
N SER A 69 3.02 -26.63 -18.42
CA SER A 69 2.59 -25.24 -18.20
C SER A 69 2.67 -24.77 -16.74
N MET A 70 3.27 -25.56 -15.85
CA MET A 70 3.71 -25.09 -14.53
C MET A 70 4.97 -24.23 -14.73
N ALA A 71 4.75 -23.03 -15.26
CA ALA A 71 5.69 -21.94 -15.24
C ALA A 71 6.26 -21.81 -13.83
N SER A 72 7.58 -21.67 -13.75
CA SER A 72 8.37 -21.54 -12.52
C SER A 72 7.60 -20.82 -11.41
N SER A 73 7.25 -21.54 -10.35
CA SER A 73 6.83 -20.89 -9.11
C SER A 73 8.06 -20.13 -8.62
N SER A 74 8.15 -18.83 -8.92
CA SER A 74 9.13 -17.97 -8.27
C SER A 74 8.80 -17.99 -6.78
N GLY A 75 9.58 -18.74 -6.01
CA GLY A 75 9.48 -18.75 -4.56
C GLY A 75 9.67 -17.33 -4.02
N ALA A 76 9.20 -17.10 -2.80
CA ALA A 76 9.41 -15.81 -2.14
C ALA A 76 10.91 -15.46 -2.14
N LYS A 77 11.25 -14.34 -2.77
CA LYS A 77 12.59 -13.76 -2.86
C LYS A 77 12.78 -12.70 -1.80
N TRP A 78 14.03 -12.52 -1.38
CA TRP A 78 14.45 -11.46 -0.49
C TRP A 78 15.71 -10.81 -1.05
N ALA A 79 15.78 -9.49 -0.99
CA ALA A 79 16.99 -8.72 -1.25
C ALA A 79 17.11 -7.64 -0.17
N GLN A 80 18.33 -7.30 0.24
CA GLN A 80 18.56 -6.24 1.20
C GLN A 80 19.81 -5.46 0.84
N LYS A 81 19.71 -4.12 0.89
CA LYS A 81 20.80 -3.22 0.60
C LYS A 81 20.84 -2.08 1.60
N THR A 82 22.04 -1.76 2.09
CA THR A 82 22.26 -0.55 2.91
C THR A 82 22.77 0.56 2.01
N ILE A 83 22.07 1.69 2.00
CA ILE A 83 22.37 2.87 1.21
C ILE A 83 22.87 3.96 2.15
N THR A 84 24.01 4.56 1.81
CA THR A 84 24.51 5.75 2.52
C THR A 84 24.12 7.00 1.73
N LEU A 85 23.38 7.88 2.38
CA LEU A 85 23.07 9.23 1.91
C LEU A 85 24.15 10.17 2.44
N PRO A 86 24.65 11.10 1.62
CA PRO A 86 25.57 12.14 2.12
C PRO A 86 24.87 12.98 3.19
N PRO A 87 25.61 13.73 4.02
CA PRO A 87 25.02 14.74 4.88
C PRO A 87 24.17 15.70 4.03
N LEU A 88 22.88 15.78 4.34
CA LEU A 88 21.96 16.74 3.75
C LEU A 88 21.76 17.85 4.78
N ARG A 89 21.71 19.11 4.35
CA ARG A 89 21.38 20.22 5.27
C ARG A 89 20.04 19.96 5.96
N ARG A 90 19.77 20.62 7.09
CA ARG A 90 18.44 20.60 7.71
C ARG A 90 17.30 20.89 6.71
N GLY A 91 16.19 20.19 6.88
CA GLY A 91 14.98 20.30 6.07
C GLY A 91 14.53 18.98 5.46
N CYS A 92 13.51 19.04 4.61
CA CYS A 92 12.95 17.89 3.90
C CYS A 92 13.57 17.75 2.51
N HIS A 93 13.99 16.53 2.14
CA HIS A 93 14.70 16.26 0.88
C HIS A 93 14.10 15.08 0.13
N LEU A 94 13.82 15.25 -1.17
CA LEU A 94 13.40 14.14 -2.02
C LEU A 94 14.58 13.18 -2.29
N ILE A 95 14.54 11.99 -1.70
CA ILE A 95 15.59 10.97 -1.85
C ILE A 95 15.21 9.82 -2.79
N THR A 96 13.99 9.82 -3.33
CA THR A 96 13.48 8.80 -4.27
C THR A 96 14.48 8.44 -5.39
N PRO A 97 15.09 9.41 -6.12
CA PRO A 97 16.00 9.07 -7.21
C PRO A 97 17.25 8.31 -6.73
N LYS A 98 17.76 8.66 -5.54
CA LYS A 98 18.92 8.01 -4.95
C LYS A 98 18.58 6.59 -4.50
N ILE A 99 17.45 6.39 -3.83
CA ILE A 99 16.99 5.05 -3.43
C ILE A 99 16.79 4.16 -4.66
N LEU A 100 16.04 4.64 -5.67
CA LEU A 100 15.78 3.88 -6.90
C LEU A 100 17.04 3.56 -7.69
N LYS A 101 18.03 4.45 -7.70
CA LYS A 101 19.32 4.17 -8.35
C LYS A 101 20.01 2.98 -7.71
N GLU A 102 20.02 2.90 -6.38
CA GLU A 102 20.75 1.87 -5.65
C GLU A 102 20.07 0.51 -5.69
N ILE A 103 18.73 0.45 -5.68
CA ILE A 103 17.99 -0.83 -5.63
C ILE A 103 17.52 -1.31 -7.00
N ARG A 104 17.84 -0.60 -8.09
CA ARG A 104 17.23 -0.82 -9.42
C ARG A 104 17.35 -2.27 -9.90
N GLU A 105 18.55 -2.83 -9.75
CA GLU A 105 18.87 -4.19 -10.23
C GLU A 105 18.03 -5.21 -9.45
N ASP A 106 18.12 -5.21 -8.12
CA ASP A 106 17.33 -6.10 -7.26
C ASP A 106 15.82 -5.92 -7.47
N LEU A 107 15.35 -4.68 -7.53
CA LEU A 107 13.93 -4.35 -7.65
C LEU A 107 13.30 -4.93 -8.91
N SER A 108 14.06 -5.02 -10.01
CA SER A 108 13.57 -5.52 -11.29
C SER A 108 13.15 -7.00 -11.26
N ASP A 109 13.63 -7.76 -10.27
CA ASP A 109 13.34 -9.19 -10.11
C ASP A 109 12.02 -9.50 -9.37
N PHE A 110 11.34 -8.47 -8.87
CA PHE A 110 10.11 -8.58 -8.09
C PHE A 110 8.89 -8.13 -8.90
N ASN A 111 7.99 -9.07 -9.21
CA ASN A 111 6.73 -8.75 -9.88
C ASN A 111 5.66 -8.26 -8.89
N CYS A 112 5.64 -8.79 -7.65
CA CYS A 112 4.74 -8.37 -6.59
C CYS A 112 5.43 -8.52 -5.24
N GLY A 113 5.36 -7.49 -4.38
CA GLY A 113 6.06 -7.55 -3.09
C GLY A 113 5.92 -6.27 -2.27
N LEU A 114 6.80 -6.13 -1.28
CA LEU A 114 6.95 -4.94 -0.46
C LEU A 114 8.43 -4.52 -0.45
N ALA A 115 8.65 -3.21 -0.43
CA ALA A 115 9.91 -2.58 -0.13
C ALA A 115 9.79 -1.91 1.25
N HIS A 116 10.50 -2.45 2.23
CA HIS A 116 10.65 -1.83 3.55
C HIS A 116 11.91 -0.96 3.55
N VAL A 117 11.74 0.33 3.80
CA VAL A 117 12.81 1.34 3.82
C VAL A 117 12.98 1.80 5.26
N PHE A 118 14.11 1.51 5.88
CA PHE A 118 14.37 1.78 7.29
C PHE A 118 15.58 2.71 7.46
N LEU A 119 15.37 3.87 8.05
CA LEU A 119 16.40 4.82 8.42
C LEU A 119 17.03 4.43 9.76
N GLN A 120 18.34 4.20 9.76
CA GLN A 120 19.10 3.92 10.97
C GLN A 120 19.52 5.22 11.68
N HIS A 121 18.54 6.00 12.12
CA HIS A 121 18.76 7.24 12.86
C HIS A 121 17.55 7.59 13.74
N THR A 122 17.79 8.34 14.81
CA THR A 122 16.75 8.74 15.78
C THR A 122 16.40 10.23 15.72
N SER A 123 17.22 11.05 15.07
CA SER A 123 17.01 12.50 14.93
C SER A 123 16.84 12.96 13.46
N ALA A 124 16.53 12.02 12.58
CA ALA A 124 16.07 12.26 11.20
C ALA A 124 14.93 11.28 10.93
N SER A 125 14.04 11.58 9.97
CA SER A 125 12.88 10.73 9.66
C SER A 125 12.67 10.49 8.18
N LEU A 126 11.79 9.53 7.87
CA LEU A 126 11.31 9.24 6.53
C LEU A 126 9.81 9.55 6.43
N THR A 127 9.40 10.06 5.28
CA THR A 127 7.98 10.24 4.95
C THR A 127 7.75 10.07 3.46
N ILE A 128 6.50 9.87 3.05
CA ILE A 128 6.07 9.93 1.65
C ILE A 128 5.17 11.15 1.50
N ASN A 129 5.57 12.09 0.65
CA ASN A 129 4.81 13.30 0.37
C ASN A 129 4.99 13.73 -1.09
N GLU A 130 4.51 14.92 -1.45
CA GLU A 130 4.57 15.45 -2.81
C GLU A 130 6.00 15.45 -3.38
N ASN A 131 6.17 15.19 -4.68
CA ASN A 131 7.49 15.13 -5.33
C ASN A 131 7.70 16.20 -6.40
N TYR A 132 6.79 17.17 -6.52
CA TYR A 132 6.78 18.15 -7.60
C TYR A 132 7.17 19.55 -7.12
N ASP A 133 6.41 20.12 -6.19
CA ASP A 133 6.65 21.47 -5.70
C ASP A 133 7.62 21.47 -4.49
N PRO A 134 8.81 22.11 -4.60
CA PRO A 134 9.74 22.22 -3.48
C PRO A 134 9.20 23.06 -2.31
N ASP A 135 8.19 23.93 -2.52
CA ASP A 135 7.62 24.73 -1.43
C ASP A 135 6.96 23.82 -0.38
N VAL A 136 6.42 22.66 -0.76
CA VAL A 136 5.86 21.68 0.19
C VAL A 136 6.93 21.20 1.18
N GLN A 137 8.20 21.07 0.74
CA GLN A 137 9.31 20.70 1.63
C GLN A 137 9.67 21.83 2.60
N ALA A 138 9.67 23.08 2.11
CA ALA A 138 9.97 24.26 2.92
C ALA A 138 8.88 24.55 3.96
N ASP A 139 7.61 24.43 3.56
CA ASP A 139 6.45 24.61 4.43
C ASP A 139 6.37 23.51 5.49
N THR A 140 6.73 22.27 5.14
CA THR A 140 6.80 21.17 6.11
C THR A 140 7.86 21.45 7.18
N GLU A 141 9.05 21.90 6.80
CA GLU A 141 10.12 22.28 7.74
C GLU A 141 9.68 23.47 8.62
N THR A 142 9.07 24.49 8.01
CA THR A 142 8.53 25.65 8.73
C THR A 142 7.49 25.24 9.76
N PHE A 143 6.57 24.33 9.39
CA PHE A 143 5.56 23.79 10.29
C PHE A 143 6.22 23.03 11.45
N LEU A 144 7.14 22.11 11.18
CA LEU A 144 7.84 21.34 12.22
C LEU A 144 8.56 22.23 13.22
N ASN A 145 9.21 23.30 12.75
CA ASN A 145 9.90 24.27 13.60
C ASN A 145 8.94 25.09 14.48
N ARG A 146 7.71 25.29 14.04
CA ARG A 146 6.68 25.97 14.82
C ARG A 146 6.13 25.07 15.94
N ILE A 147 5.87 23.79 15.64
CA ILE A 147 5.24 22.87 16.60
C ILE A 147 6.24 22.21 17.55
N VAL A 148 7.50 22.09 17.14
CA VAL A 148 8.61 21.58 17.96
C VAL A 148 9.69 22.66 17.98
N PRO A 149 9.51 23.71 18.80
CA PRO A 149 10.42 24.85 18.83
C PRO A 149 11.79 24.49 19.40
N GLU A 150 12.79 25.31 19.11
CA GLU A 150 14.17 25.13 19.56
C GLU A 150 14.66 26.35 20.33
N GLY A 151 15.86 26.26 20.92
CA GLY A 151 16.51 27.36 21.61
C GLY A 151 16.03 27.59 23.05
N ASN A 152 16.41 28.72 23.62
CA ASN A 152 16.33 28.97 25.07
C ASN A 152 14.90 28.99 25.64
N SER A 153 13.89 29.26 24.81
CA SER A 153 12.48 29.24 25.22
C SER A 153 11.83 27.85 25.08
N ALA A 154 12.53 26.88 24.49
CA ALA A 154 11.98 25.56 24.28
C ALA A 154 12.02 24.75 25.59
N PRO A 155 10.92 24.08 25.97
CA PRO A 155 10.80 23.40 27.27
C PRO A 155 11.47 22.01 27.29
N TRP A 156 12.56 21.83 26.56
CA TRP A 156 13.22 20.54 26.39
C TRP A 156 14.34 20.33 27.40
N ARG A 157 14.41 19.12 27.97
CA ARG A 157 15.44 18.74 28.94
C ARG A 157 16.66 18.09 28.31
N HIS A 158 16.50 17.46 27.16
CA HIS A 158 17.56 16.75 26.46
C HIS A 158 18.25 17.70 25.47
N THR A 159 19.45 18.15 25.82
CA THR A 159 20.19 19.17 25.07
C THR A 159 21.68 18.84 24.99
N MET A 160 22.04 17.57 25.14
CA MET A 160 23.45 17.17 25.26
C MET A 160 24.21 17.39 23.96
N GLU A 161 23.53 17.26 22.83
CA GLU A 161 24.13 17.46 21.50
C GLU A 161 23.77 18.81 20.86
N GLY A 162 23.22 19.76 21.63
CA GLY A 162 22.87 21.10 21.17
C GLY A 162 21.39 21.46 21.29
N PRO A 163 21.01 22.67 20.83
CA PRO A 163 19.63 23.17 20.93
C PRO A 163 18.64 22.47 20.00
N ASP A 164 19.11 21.79 18.96
CA ASP A 164 18.33 21.04 17.97
C ASP A 164 18.17 19.55 18.34
N ASP A 165 18.80 19.09 19.43
CA ASP A 165 18.90 17.68 19.84
C ASP A 165 17.53 17.03 20.14
N MET A 166 16.87 17.43 21.24
CA MET A 166 15.51 16.95 21.54
C MET A 166 14.49 17.30 20.45
N PRO A 167 14.46 18.52 19.89
CA PRO A 167 13.56 18.83 18.78
C PRO A 167 13.64 17.81 17.64
N ALA A 168 14.85 17.44 17.24
CA ALA A 168 15.07 16.49 16.17
C ALA A 168 14.55 15.08 16.51
N HIS A 169 14.66 14.63 17.76
CA HIS A 169 14.06 13.38 18.23
C HIS A 169 12.53 13.40 18.20
N ILE A 170 11.92 14.51 18.61
CA ILE A 170 10.45 14.67 18.58
C ILE A 170 9.96 14.66 17.14
N LYS A 171 10.53 15.51 16.27
CA LYS A 171 10.18 15.57 14.84
C LYS A 171 10.39 14.22 14.14
N SER A 172 11.47 13.52 14.49
CA SER A 172 11.72 12.16 14.02
C SER A 172 10.60 11.20 14.42
N SER A 173 10.17 11.23 15.69
CA SER A 173 9.09 10.37 16.20
C SER A 173 7.71 10.68 15.61
N MET A 174 7.48 11.92 15.14
CA MET A 174 6.23 12.30 14.49
C MET A 174 6.03 11.67 13.11
N PHE A 175 7.09 11.55 12.30
CA PHE A 175 7.02 10.90 10.99
C PHE A 175 7.43 9.42 11.04
N GLY A 176 8.39 9.09 11.91
CA GLY A 176 8.97 7.76 12.05
C GLY A 176 10.21 7.55 11.19
N CYS A 177 10.86 6.41 11.40
CA CYS A 177 12.10 6.04 10.71
C CYS A 177 11.90 5.03 9.59
N GLN A 178 10.67 4.68 9.22
CA GLN A 178 10.44 3.58 8.28
C GLN A 178 9.25 3.80 7.36
N LEU A 179 9.33 3.22 6.17
CA LEU A 179 8.27 3.19 5.16
C LEU A 179 8.11 1.77 4.62
N THR A 180 6.89 1.38 4.30
CA THR A 180 6.59 0.13 3.60
C THR A 180 5.85 0.46 2.31
N ILE A 181 6.45 0.15 1.17
CA ILE A 181 5.99 0.57 -0.15
C ILE A 181 5.67 -0.67 -1.00
N PRO A 182 4.49 -0.79 -1.62
CA PRO A 182 4.19 -1.93 -2.48
C PRO A 182 5.11 -1.98 -3.70
N ILE A 183 5.45 -3.18 -4.16
CA ILE A 183 6.18 -3.42 -5.40
C ILE A 183 5.21 -4.01 -6.43
N THR A 184 5.26 -3.50 -7.66
CA THR A 184 4.48 -4.04 -8.78
C THR A 184 5.31 -3.95 -10.06
N LYS A 185 5.50 -5.08 -10.75
CA LYS A 185 6.21 -5.19 -12.03
C LYS A 185 7.58 -4.50 -12.01
N GLY A 186 8.39 -4.81 -11.00
CA GLY A 186 9.74 -4.28 -10.85
C GLY A 186 9.81 -2.80 -10.50
N LYS A 187 8.74 -2.22 -9.93
CA LYS A 187 8.67 -0.80 -9.57
C LYS A 187 8.07 -0.61 -8.19
N LEU A 188 8.52 0.44 -7.49
CA LEU A 188 7.80 0.96 -6.33
C LEU A 188 6.46 1.52 -6.79
N SER A 189 5.37 0.95 -6.29
CA SER A 189 4.00 1.26 -6.67
C SER A 189 3.47 2.45 -5.85
N MET A 190 4.09 3.60 -6.06
CA MET A 190 3.69 4.89 -5.46
C MET A 190 2.80 5.67 -6.44
N GLY A 191 1.97 6.57 -5.92
CA GLY A 191 1.19 7.51 -6.74
C GLY A 191 2.08 8.50 -7.49
N THR A 192 1.56 9.12 -8.55
CA THR A 192 2.31 10.06 -9.42
C THR A 192 3.04 11.14 -8.64
N TRP A 193 2.38 11.72 -7.64
CA TRP A 193 2.91 12.79 -6.82
C TRP A 193 3.65 12.31 -5.58
N GLN A 194 3.71 11.01 -5.31
CA GLN A 194 4.37 10.50 -4.11
C GLN A 194 5.88 10.36 -4.32
N GLY A 195 6.65 10.84 -3.35
CA GLY A 195 8.09 10.68 -3.27
C GLY A 195 8.52 10.36 -1.84
N ILE A 196 9.55 9.52 -1.72
CA ILE A 196 10.27 9.23 -0.48
C ILE A 196 11.12 10.44 -0.12
N TRP A 197 10.88 10.98 1.07
CA TRP A 197 11.64 12.08 1.65
C TRP A 197 12.52 11.61 2.81
N LEU A 198 13.69 12.22 2.94
CA LEU A 198 14.45 12.27 4.19
C LEU A 198 14.21 13.64 4.81
N CYS A 199 13.71 13.67 6.04
CA CYS A 199 13.62 14.89 6.84
C CYS A 199 14.82 14.91 7.79
N GLU A 200 15.80 15.78 7.49
CA GLU A 200 16.94 16.03 8.35
C GLU A 200 16.58 17.13 9.35
N HIS A 201 16.65 16.81 10.65
CA HIS A 201 16.25 17.76 11.69
C HIS A 201 17.43 18.39 12.43
N ARG A 202 18.68 17.98 12.11
CA ARG A 202 19.89 18.52 12.73
C ARG A 202 20.57 19.58 11.85
N ASP A 203 21.13 20.60 12.49
CA ASP A 203 21.86 21.69 11.83
C ASP A 203 23.26 21.26 11.38
N ALA A 204 23.90 20.36 12.12
CA ALA A 204 25.20 19.76 11.81
C ALA A 204 25.08 18.24 11.54
N PRO A 205 24.46 17.85 10.42
CA PRO A 205 24.14 16.45 10.17
C PRO A 205 25.35 15.66 9.68
N THR A 206 25.31 14.36 9.96
CA THR A 206 26.23 13.37 9.41
C THR A 206 25.55 12.55 8.30
N ALA A 207 26.30 11.72 7.61
CA ALA A 207 25.74 10.82 6.61
C ALA A 207 24.67 9.91 7.23
N ARG A 208 23.58 9.67 6.49
CA ARG A 208 22.46 8.83 6.95
C ARG A 208 22.50 7.47 6.27
N ARG A 209 22.22 6.40 7.02
CA ARG A 209 22.12 5.04 6.48
C ARG A 209 20.67 4.61 6.39
N VAL A 210 20.28 4.12 5.22
CA VAL A 210 18.95 3.60 4.94
C VAL A 210 19.07 2.15 4.50
N VAL A 211 18.45 1.24 5.25
CA VAL A 211 18.35 -0.18 4.88
C VAL A 211 17.08 -0.37 4.06
N VAL A 212 17.21 -0.86 2.84
CA VAL A 212 16.07 -1.25 2.00
C VAL A 212 16.02 -2.76 1.95
N THR A 213 14.91 -3.33 2.40
CA THR A 213 14.61 -4.76 2.29
C THR A 213 13.47 -4.94 1.29
N LEU A 214 13.69 -5.75 0.26
CA LEU A 214 12.69 -6.14 -0.73
C LEU A 214 12.27 -7.57 -0.46
N ASN A 215 10.97 -7.84 -0.46
CA ASN A 215 10.44 -9.19 -0.34
C ASN A 215 9.21 -9.39 -1.23
N GLY A 216 9.10 -10.53 -1.89
CA GLY A 216 8.03 -10.76 -2.86
C GLY A 216 8.29 -11.93 -3.80
N ILE A 217 7.56 -11.97 -4.91
CA ILE A 217 7.66 -13.01 -5.96
C ILE A 217 8.05 -12.45 -7.32
#